data_AF-A0A7W0IUU3-F1
#
_entry.id   AF-A0A7W0IUU3-F1
#
_cell.length_a   1.000
_cell.length_b   1.000
_cell.length_c   1.000
_cell.angle_alpha   90.00
_cell.angle_beta   90.00
_cell.angle_gamma   90.00
#
_symmetry.space_group_name_H-M   'P 1'
#
loop_
_entity.id
_entity.type
_entity.pdbx_description
1 polymer ?
#
loop_
_entity_poly.entity_id
_entity_poly.type
_entity_poly.pdbx_seq_one_letter_code
_entity_poly.pdbx_strand_id
1 'polypeptide(L)'
;MQAKKYQGLKVERKANKILRDTSRVITSLHLPDEKYRIPKIIQRIMSLPDTAAENLIAQIMVDFSGRHEDIGHIFEQHLNAVKDYLPRDTILSDVQRALIGAYFTKEYSIESAALFNPSIVPHPDQSHLNEGSLRFVMSLRATGEGHISSIVFRSGVLDRHNTFLFDPISDFVETPDLQLDSVYKRNPFQLKLNEMGAGNEVTGYVLNQMPEDFTYNELIEKIGILRAKPQF
;
A
#
# COMPACT_ATOMS: atom_id res chain seq x y z
N MET A 1 55.41 -14.52 -0.61
CA MET A 1 53.94 -14.70 -0.58
C MET A 1 53.46 -14.88 -2.01
N GLN A 2 53.00 -16.08 -2.40
CA GLN A 2 52.45 -16.32 -3.74
C GLN A 2 51.01 -15.80 -3.80
N ALA A 3 50.73 -14.96 -4.81
CA ALA A 3 49.39 -14.48 -5.09
C ALA A 3 48.48 -15.67 -5.46
N LYS A 4 47.40 -15.88 -4.70
CA LYS A 4 46.36 -16.85 -5.06
C LYS A 4 45.78 -16.44 -6.42
N LYS A 5 46.07 -17.24 -7.45
CA LYS A 5 45.43 -17.15 -8.76
C LYS A 5 43.96 -17.52 -8.55
N TYR A 6 43.08 -16.53 -8.46
CA TYR A 6 41.64 -16.79 -8.41
C TYR A 6 41.26 -17.48 -9.73
N GLN A 7 40.89 -18.76 -9.66
CA GLN A 7 40.26 -19.45 -10.79
C GLN A 7 39.03 -18.62 -11.18
N GLY A 8 38.92 -18.29 -12.46
CA GLY A 8 37.78 -17.52 -12.97
C GLY A 8 36.47 -18.23 -12.61
N LEU A 9 35.51 -17.48 -12.07
CA LEU A 9 34.18 -17.99 -11.77
C LEU A 9 33.56 -18.53 -13.06
N LYS A 10 33.13 -19.81 -13.05
CA LYS A 10 32.35 -20.37 -14.13
C LYS A 10 30.93 -19.80 -14.03
N VAL A 11 30.62 -18.82 -14.88
CA VAL A 11 29.30 -18.19 -14.94
C VAL A 11 28.48 -18.85 -16.04
N GLU A 12 27.29 -19.32 -15.69
CA GLU A 12 26.30 -19.86 -16.63
C GLU A 12 25.00 -19.07 -16.51
N ARG A 13 24.53 -18.50 -17.62
CA ARG A 13 23.26 -17.76 -17.65
C ARG A 13 22.09 -18.75 -17.72
N LYS A 14 21.20 -18.70 -16.73
CA LYS A 14 19.94 -19.48 -16.73
C LYS A 14 18.88 -18.83 -17.63
N ALA A 15 17.92 -19.64 -18.08
CA ALA A 15 16.87 -19.22 -19.01
C ALA A 15 15.72 -18.44 -18.35
N ASN A 16 15.59 -18.50 -17.02
CA ASN A 16 14.55 -17.82 -16.26
C ASN A 16 14.51 -16.32 -16.59
N LYS A 17 13.32 -15.81 -16.92
CA LYS A 17 13.07 -14.39 -17.16
C LYS A 17 12.03 -13.92 -16.17
N ILE A 18 12.32 -12.83 -15.49
CA ILE A 18 11.34 -12.09 -14.69
C ILE A 18 10.96 -10.88 -15.54
N LEU A 19 9.70 -10.85 -15.98
CA LEU A 19 9.14 -9.76 -16.76
C LEU A 19 8.19 -8.95 -15.88
N ARG A 20 8.03 -7.67 -16.23
CA ARG A 20 6.99 -6.82 -15.67
C ARG A 20 5.61 -7.39 -16.05
N ASP A 21 4.64 -7.17 -15.18
CA ASP A 21 3.24 -7.53 -15.43
C ASP A 21 2.33 -6.33 -15.18
N THR A 22 1.78 -5.78 -16.26
CA THR A 22 0.91 -4.60 -16.17
C THR A 22 -0.45 -4.90 -15.57
N SER A 23 -0.87 -6.18 -15.53
CA SER A 23 -2.14 -6.57 -14.93
C SER A 23 -2.11 -6.53 -13.40
N ARG A 24 -0.91 -6.45 -12.80
CA ARG A 24 -0.73 -6.28 -11.36
C ARG A 24 -1.07 -4.85 -10.96
N VAL A 25 -2.30 -4.67 -10.47
CA VAL A 25 -2.88 -3.39 -10.10
C VAL A 25 -3.25 -3.36 -8.63
N ILE A 26 -3.08 -2.21 -8.00
CA ILE A 26 -3.70 -1.87 -6.72
C ILE A 26 -4.80 -0.84 -6.98
N THR A 27 -5.70 -0.65 -6.03
CA THR A 27 -6.64 0.48 -6.07
C THR A 27 -6.06 1.70 -5.36
N SER A 28 -6.58 2.87 -5.72
CA SER A 28 -6.26 4.13 -5.08
C SER A 28 -7.44 5.08 -5.16
N LEU A 29 -7.58 5.96 -4.17
CA LEU A 29 -8.58 7.01 -4.17
C LEU A 29 -8.34 7.96 -5.34
N HIS A 30 -9.35 8.15 -6.19
CA HIS A 30 -9.34 9.04 -7.33
C HIS A 30 -10.19 10.27 -7.06
N LEU A 31 -9.59 11.33 -6.54
CA LEU A 31 -10.24 12.62 -6.40
C LEU A 31 -9.98 13.50 -7.63
N PRO A 32 -10.98 14.23 -8.14
CA PRO A 32 -10.75 15.26 -9.15
C PRO A 32 -9.92 16.41 -8.56
N ASP A 33 -9.04 17.01 -9.36
CA ASP A 33 -8.21 18.15 -8.96
C ASP A 33 -9.06 19.31 -8.40
N GLU A 34 -10.18 19.58 -9.06
CA GLU A 34 -11.13 20.59 -8.65
C GLU A 34 -12.20 20.01 -7.73
N LYS A 35 -12.06 20.24 -6.41
CA LYS A 35 -12.95 19.68 -5.37
C LYS A 35 -14.45 19.95 -5.58
N TYR A 36 -14.83 21.06 -6.23
CA TYR A 36 -16.24 21.35 -6.52
C TYR A 36 -16.90 20.30 -7.45
N ARG A 37 -16.10 19.47 -8.15
CA ARG A 37 -16.58 18.39 -9.00
C ARG A 37 -17.07 17.18 -8.22
N ILE A 38 -16.56 16.96 -7.00
CA ILE A 38 -16.94 15.84 -6.13
C ILE A 38 -18.47 15.81 -5.90
N PRO A 39 -19.11 16.86 -5.36
CA PRO A 39 -20.56 16.85 -5.16
C PRO A 39 -21.36 16.75 -6.47
N LYS A 40 -20.83 17.25 -7.59
CA LYS A 40 -21.46 17.12 -8.92
C LYS A 40 -21.48 15.67 -9.41
N ILE A 41 -20.41 14.91 -9.16
CA ILE A 41 -20.33 13.48 -9.50
C ILE A 41 -21.34 12.71 -8.65
N ILE A 42 -21.33 12.94 -7.33
CA ILE A 42 -22.27 12.32 -6.38
C ILE A 42 -23.72 12.60 -6.80
N GLN A 43 -24.07 13.86 -7.09
CA GLN A 43 -25.42 14.22 -7.51
C GLN A 43 -25.85 13.51 -8.79
N ARG A 44 -24.95 13.35 -9.77
CA ARG A 44 -25.25 12.62 -11.01
C ARG A 44 -25.55 11.15 -10.75
N ILE A 45 -24.77 10.50 -9.89
CA ILE A 45 -25.00 9.11 -9.48
C ILE A 45 -26.34 8.97 -8.77
N MET A 46 -26.65 9.87 -7.83
CA MET A 46 -27.93 9.88 -7.11
C MET A 46 -29.14 10.14 -8.01
N SER A 47 -28.93 10.79 -9.16
CA SER A 47 -29.99 11.10 -10.13
C SER A 47 -30.20 10.00 -11.18
N LEU A 48 -29.42 8.91 -11.13
CA LEU A 48 -29.61 7.77 -12.03
C LEU A 48 -30.92 7.05 -11.72
N PRO A 49 -31.69 6.63 -12.74
CA PRO A 49 -32.76 5.66 -12.55
C PRO A 49 -32.22 4.37 -11.94
N ASP A 50 -32.98 3.74 -11.03
CA ASP A 50 -32.54 2.54 -10.29
C ASP A 50 -32.02 1.44 -11.23
N THR A 51 -32.74 1.16 -12.31
CA THR A 51 -32.33 0.14 -13.31
C THR A 51 -31.02 0.49 -14.02
N ALA A 52 -30.75 1.78 -14.25
CA ALA A 52 -29.49 2.23 -14.85
C ALA A 52 -28.33 2.11 -13.85
N ALA A 53 -28.59 2.42 -12.58
CA ALA A 53 -27.62 2.29 -11.50
C ALA A 53 -27.24 0.81 -11.26
N GLU A 54 -28.23 -0.09 -11.23
CA GLU A 54 -28.03 -1.54 -11.10
C GLU A 54 -27.21 -2.12 -12.25
N ASN A 55 -27.55 -1.78 -13.50
CA ASN A 55 -26.79 -2.23 -14.67
C ASN A 55 -25.35 -1.72 -14.64
N LEU A 56 -25.14 -0.47 -14.20
CA LEU A 56 -23.81 0.13 -14.14
C LEU A 56 -22.92 -0.55 -13.10
N ILE A 57 -23.44 -0.79 -11.88
CA ILE A 57 -22.65 -1.47 -10.86
C ILE A 57 -22.38 -2.93 -11.25
N ALA A 58 -23.33 -3.61 -11.88
CA ALA A 58 -23.12 -4.97 -12.38
C ALA A 58 -21.97 -5.03 -13.40
N GLN A 59 -21.93 -4.07 -14.34
CA GLN A 59 -20.84 -3.98 -15.31
C GLN A 59 -19.49 -3.70 -14.63
N ILE A 60 -19.44 -2.78 -13.67
CA ILE A 60 -18.22 -2.51 -12.89
C ILE A 60 -17.74 -3.77 -12.17
N MET A 61 -18.65 -4.55 -11.57
CA MET A 61 -18.28 -5.79 -10.89
C MET A 61 -17.73 -6.84 -11.88
N VAL A 62 -18.28 -6.94 -13.08
CA VAL A 62 -17.73 -7.81 -14.14
C VAL A 62 -16.32 -7.36 -14.55
N ASP A 63 -16.10 -6.06 -14.70
CA ASP A 63 -14.86 -5.52 -15.25
C ASP A 63 -13.70 -5.54 -14.24
N PHE A 64 -13.99 -5.47 -12.94
CA PHE A 64 -12.98 -5.21 -11.90
C PHE A 64 -12.92 -6.25 -10.77
N SER A 65 -13.99 -6.98 -10.44
CA SER A 65 -13.99 -7.84 -9.23
C SER A 65 -12.97 -8.98 -9.29
N GLY A 66 -12.66 -9.49 -10.48
CA GLY A 66 -11.64 -10.54 -10.66
C GLY A 66 -10.19 -10.10 -10.47
N ARG A 67 -9.92 -8.80 -10.25
CA ARG A 67 -8.56 -8.25 -10.07
C ARG A 67 -8.24 -7.84 -8.63
N HIS A 68 -9.22 -7.89 -7.73
CA HIS A 68 -9.08 -7.43 -6.34
C HIS A 68 -9.76 -8.44 -5.41
N GLU A 69 -9.18 -8.70 -4.24
CA GLU A 69 -9.72 -9.72 -3.32
C GLU A 69 -11.09 -9.29 -2.76
N ASP A 70 -11.22 -8.03 -2.34
CA ASP A 70 -12.47 -7.44 -1.87
C ASP A 70 -12.69 -6.02 -2.42
N ILE A 71 -13.12 -5.92 -3.68
CA ILE A 71 -13.44 -4.63 -4.30
C ILE A 71 -14.61 -3.89 -3.61
N GLY A 72 -15.52 -4.63 -2.96
CA GLY A 72 -16.65 -4.05 -2.25
C GLY A 72 -16.19 -3.24 -1.05
N HIS A 73 -15.27 -3.81 -0.26
CA HIS A 73 -14.64 -3.11 0.85
C HIS A 73 -13.92 -1.83 0.40
N ILE A 74 -13.19 -1.90 -0.72
CA ILE A 74 -12.50 -0.73 -1.31
C ILE A 74 -13.51 0.37 -1.68
N PHE A 75 -14.62 0.02 -2.32
CA PHE A 75 -15.67 0.99 -2.65
C PHE A 75 -16.25 1.64 -1.40
N GLU A 76 -16.47 0.88 -0.33
CA GLU A 76 -16.94 1.44 0.94
C GLU A 76 -15.92 2.42 1.56
N GLN A 77 -14.63 2.08 1.56
CA GLN A 77 -13.57 2.96 2.03
C GLN A 77 -13.54 4.27 1.22
N HIS A 78 -13.63 4.21 -0.11
CA HIS A 78 -13.61 5.40 -0.96
C HIS A 78 -14.90 6.23 -0.87
N LEU A 79 -16.06 5.61 -0.66
CA LEU A 79 -17.29 6.32 -0.29
C LEU A 79 -17.09 7.11 1.01
N ASN A 80 -16.53 6.47 2.04
CA ASN A 80 -16.28 7.11 3.33
C ASN A 80 -15.33 8.31 3.21
N ALA A 81 -14.38 8.28 2.28
CA ALA A 81 -13.47 9.40 2.01
C ALA A 81 -14.15 10.63 1.39
N VAL A 82 -15.32 10.47 0.76
CA VAL A 82 -16.07 11.56 0.12
C VAL A 82 -17.43 11.85 0.78
N LYS A 83 -17.74 11.19 1.89
CA LYS A 83 -19.04 11.30 2.57
C LYS A 83 -19.40 12.73 2.98
N ASP A 84 -18.40 13.55 3.31
CA ASP A 84 -18.60 14.94 3.74
C ASP A 84 -19.09 15.86 2.61
N TYR A 85 -19.04 15.38 1.35
CA TYR A 85 -19.57 16.08 0.18
C TYR A 85 -21.03 15.71 -0.12
N LEU A 86 -21.62 14.75 0.62
CA LEU A 86 -23.04 14.42 0.51
C LEU A 86 -23.90 15.55 1.07
N PRO A 87 -25.07 15.84 0.47
CA PRO A 87 -26.07 16.68 1.11
C PRO A 87 -26.43 16.14 2.49
N ARG A 88 -26.78 17.03 3.42
CA ARG A 88 -27.24 16.63 4.76
C ARG A 88 -28.47 15.73 4.65
N ASP A 89 -28.56 14.75 5.55
CA ASP A 89 -29.67 13.79 5.66
C ASP A 89 -29.89 12.92 4.41
N THR A 90 -28.86 12.79 3.55
CA THR A 90 -28.91 11.89 2.40
C THR A 90 -28.97 10.44 2.86
N ILE A 91 -29.99 9.71 2.39
CA ILE A 91 -30.09 8.25 2.52
C ILE A 91 -29.75 7.66 1.15
N LEU A 92 -28.70 6.87 1.08
CA LEU A 92 -28.25 6.19 -0.14
C LEU A 92 -28.72 4.73 -0.13
N SER A 93 -29.16 4.22 -1.28
CA SER A 93 -29.29 2.77 -1.48
C SER A 93 -27.92 2.10 -1.55
N ASP A 94 -27.86 0.77 -1.34
CA ASP A 94 -26.60 0.02 -1.43
C ASP A 94 -25.93 0.16 -2.80
N VAL A 95 -26.72 0.19 -3.87
CA VAL A 95 -26.24 0.42 -5.24
C VAL A 95 -25.60 1.80 -5.36
N GLN A 96 -26.23 2.85 -4.82
CA GLN A 96 -25.66 4.20 -4.86
C GLN A 96 -24.38 4.31 -4.02
N ARG A 97 -24.34 3.66 -2.84
CA ARG A 97 -23.14 3.58 -2.00
C ARG A 97 -21.96 2.96 -2.77
N ALA A 98 -22.20 1.80 -3.40
CA ALA A 98 -21.20 1.11 -4.20
C ALA A 98 -20.76 1.93 -5.42
N LEU A 99 -21.69 2.54 -6.15
CA LEU A 99 -21.37 3.38 -7.32
C LEU A 99 -20.55 4.61 -6.94
N ILE A 100 -20.90 5.31 -5.86
CA ILE A 100 -20.10 6.46 -5.39
C ILE A 100 -18.68 5.98 -5.08
N GLY A 101 -18.53 4.91 -4.30
CA GLY A 101 -17.22 4.32 -4.03
C GLY A 101 -16.43 3.99 -5.30
N ALA A 102 -17.07 3.30 -6.25
CA ALA A 102 -16.47 2.91 -7.51
C ALA A 102 -15.99 4.11 -8.35
N TYR A 103 -16.80 5.18 -8.46
CA TYR A 103 -16.44 6.37 -9.23
C TYR A 103 -15.25 7.15 -8.67
N PHE A 104 -14.98 7.02 -7.37
CA PHE A 104 -13.79 7.57 -6.72
C PHE A 104 -12.67 6.54 -6.55
N THR A 105 -12.74 5.41 -7.27
CA THR A 105 -11.69 4.38 -7.28
C THR A 105 -10.98 4.38 -8.64
N LYS A 106 -9.65 4.31 -8.63
CA LYS A 106 -8.86 3.99 -9.82
C LYS A 106 -7.92 2.83 -9.56
N GLU A 107 -7.58 2.11 -10.61
CA GLU A 107 -6.48 1.15 -10.59
C GLU A 107 -5.15 1.87 -10.85
N TYR A 108 -4.09 1.32 -10.28
CA TYR A 108 -2.70 1.74 -10.48
C TYR A 108 -1.86 0.50 -10.73
N SER A 109 -1.24 0.40 -11.91
CA SER A 109 -0.36 -0.71 -12.23
C SER A 109 1.02 -0.52 -11.60
N ILE A 110 1.37 -1.38 -10.65
CA ILE A 110 2.60 -1.28 -9.85
C ILE A 110 3.87 -1.62 -10.64
N GLU A 111 3.71 -2.35 -11.75
CA GLU A 111 4.79 -2.83 -12.63
C GLU A 111 4.61 -2.31 -14.06
N SER A 112 4.01 -1.13 -14.25
CA SER A 112 3.68 -0.61 -15.58
C SER A 112 4.89 -0.22 -16.43
N ALA A 113 5.94 0.35 -15.83
CA ALA A 113 7.09 0.88 -16.56
C ALA A 113 8.27 -0.09 -16.59
N ALA A 114 8.67 -0.62 -15.44
CA ALA A 114 9.87 -1.46 -15.33
C ALA A 114 9.89 -2.36 -14.10
N LEU A 115 10.63 -3.46 -14.19
CA LEU A 115 10.94 -4.37 -13.08
C LEU A 115 12.43 -4.72 -13.13
N PHE A 116 13.20 -4.29 -12.13
CA PHE A 116 14.68 -4.38 -12.18
C PHE A 116 15.31 -4.37 -10.78
N ASN A 117 16.65 -4.35 -10.71
CA ASN A 117 17.44 -4.38 -9.47
C ASN A 117 17.09 -5.55 -8.53
N PRO A 118 17.19 -6.81 -8.99
CA PRO A 118 16.96 -7.95 -8.13
C PRO A 118 18.03 -8.03 -7.02
N SER A 119 17.61 -8.28 -5.79
CA SER A 119 18.49 -8.65 -4.68
C SER A 119 17.90 -9.86 -3.97
N ILE A 120 18.71 -10.87 -3.71
CA ILE A 120 18.29 -12.19 -3.23
C ILE A 120 19.02 -12.54 -1.94
N VAL A 121 18.27 -13.08 -0.97
CA VAL A 121 18.81 -13.58 0.30
C VAL A 121 18.15 -14.91 0.66
N PRO A 122 18.78 -15.73 1.53
CA PRO A 122 18.12 -16.90 2.10
C PRO A 122 16.83 -16.50 2.81
N HIS A 123 15.76 -17.26 2.60
CA HIS A 123 14.51 -17.10 3.33
C HIS A 123 14.73 -17.48 4.82
N PRO A 124 14.13 -16.80 5.81
CA PRO A 124 14.32 -17.11 7.23
C PRO A 124 13.87 -18.53 7.62
N ASP A 125 12.83 -19.03 6.95
CA ASP A 125 12.40 -20.42 7.05
C ASP A 125 13.00 -21.28 5.92
N GLN A 126 13.70 -22.35 6.31
CA GLN A 126 14.33 -23.37 5.45
C GLN A 126 13.79 -24.79 5.71
N SER A 127 12.68 -24.91 6.44
CA SER A 127 12.05 -26.21 6.74
C SER A 127 11.50 -26.88 5.47
N HIS A 128 11.33 -28.21 5.52
CA HIS A 128 10.67 -29.00 4.47
C HIS A 128 11.31 -28.89 3.07
N LEU A 129 12.62 -28.68 3.00
CA LEU A 129 13.38 -28.67 1.75
C LEU A 129 14.08 -30.00 1.50
N ASN A 130 14.21 -30.35 0.22
CA ASN A 130 15.08 -31.44 -0.20
C ASN A 130 16.54 -31.13 0.14
N GLU A 131 17.34 -32.17 0.42
CA GLU A 131 18.76 -32.01 0.69
C GLU A 131 19.48 -31.29 -0.46
N GLY A 132 20.29 -30.29 -0.11
CA GLY A 132 21.03 -29.46 -1.06
C GLY A 132 20.22 -28.32 -1.68
N SER A 133 18.97 -28.11 -1.25
CA SER A 133 18.15 -26.96 -1.67
C SER A 133 18.21 -25.79 -0.69
N LEU A 134 17.94 -24.58 -1.19
CA LEU A 134 17.92 -23.33 -0.42
C LEU A 134 16.68 -22.52 -0.81
N ARG A 135 15.78 -22.26 0.13
CA ARG A 135 14.67 -21.31 -0.09
C ARG A 135 15.20 -19.89 -0.06
N PHE A 136 14.70 -19.03 -0.95
CA PHE A 136 15.13 -17.64 -1.05
C PHE A 136 13.95 -16.68 -1.03
N VAL A 137 14.25 -15.43 -0.67
CA VAL A 137 13.41 -14.28 -0.96
C VAL A 137 14.20 -13.30 -1.82
N MET A 138 13.56 -12.79 -2.86
CA MET A 138 14.09 -11.85 -3.83
C MET A 138 13.27 -10.58 -3.78
N SER A 139 13.93 -9.45 -3.56
CA SER A 139 13.35 -8.12 -3.78
C SER A 139 13.60 -7.67 -5.22
N LEU A 140 12.63 -6.99 -5.80
CA LEU A 140 12.77 -6.27 -7.06
C LEU A 140 12.21 -4.86 -6.91
N ARG A 141 12.75 -3.94 -7.70
CA ARG A 141 12.19 -2.60 -7.87
C ARG A 141 11.16 -2.65 -8.99
N ALA A 142 9.90 -2.49 -8.64
CA ALA A 142 8.79 -2.29 -9.56
C ALA A 142 8.58 -0.78 -9.76
N THR A 143 8.47 -0.34 -11.01
CA THR A 143 8.15 1.06 -11.34
C THR A 143 6.81 1.06 -12.05
N GLY A 144 5.82 1.70 -11.43
CA GLY A 144 4.48 1.80 -11.96
C GLY A 144 4.23 3.13 -12.66
N GLU A 145 2.95 3.47 -12.80
CA GLU A 145 2.50 4.68 -13.50
C GLU A 145 3.06 5.94 -12.83
N GLY A 146 3.31 7.00 -13.60
CA GLY A 146 3.94 8.21 -13.06
C GLY A 146 5.35 8.00 -12.50
N HIS A 147 5.99 6.86 -12.79
CA HIS A 147 7.33 6.47 -12.33
C HIS A 147 7.47 6.32 -10.81
N ILE A 148 6.37 6.04 -10.11
CA ILE A 148 6.42 5.75 -8.67
C ILE A 148 7.01 4.35 -8.48
N SER A 149 7.98 4.26 -7.56
CA SER A 149 8.73 3.05 -7.32
C SER A 149 8.18 2.29 -6.11
N SER A 150 7.94 1.00 -6.30
CA SER A 150 7.56 0.05 -5.25
C SER A 150 8.64 -1.03 -5.09
N ILE A 151 8.73 -1.61 -3.90
CA ILE A 151 9.52 -2.82 -3.66
C ILE A 151 8.53 -3.99 -3.72
N VAL A 152 8.79 -4.96 -4.59
CA VAL A 152 8.02 -6.20 -4.68
C VAL A 152 8.90 -7.38 -4.32
N PHE A 153 8.28 -8.44 -3.81
CA PHE A 153 8.97 -9.64 -3.39
C PHE A 153 8.54 -10.84 -4.23
N ARG A 154 9.50 -11.71 -4.52
CA ARG A 154 9.27 -13.06 -5.05
C ARG A 154 10.03 -14.04 -4.16
N SER A 155 9.49 -15.23 -3.97
CA SER A 155 10.15 -16.31 -3.26
C SER A 155 10.29 -17.54 -4.16
N GLY A 156 11.05 -18.50 -3.69
CA GLY A 156 11.23 -19.76 -4.37
C GLY A 156 12.32 -20.60 -3.75
N VAL A 157 12.73 -21.64 -4.45
CA VAL A 157 13.78 -22.57 -4.05
C VAL A 157 14.86 -22.64 -5.13
N LEU A 158 16.12 -22.56 -4.70
CA LEU A 158 17.29 -22.92 -5.48
C LEU A 158 17.61 -24.39 -5.17
N ASP A 159 17.57 -25.28 -6.16
CA ASP A 159 17.88 -26.69 -5.95
C ASP A 159 19.40 -26.99 -5.96
N ARG A 160 19.75 -28.26 -5.67
CA ARG A 160 21.14 -28.76 -5.69
C ARG A 160 21.86 -28.62 -7.05
N HIS A 161 21.11 -28.37 -8.13
CA HIS A 161 21.63 -28.20 -9.49
C HIS A 161 21.70 -26.72 -9.90
N ASN A 162 21.50 -25.79 -8.95
CA ASN A 162 21.41 -24.35 -9.18
C ASN A 162 20.25 -23.96 -10.12
N THR A 163 19.14 -24.68 -10.05
CA THR A 163 17.90 -24.35 -10.76
C THR A 163 17.00 -23.51 -9.87
N PHE A 164 16.54 -22.37 -10.40
CA PHE A 164 15.55 -21.53 -9.72
C PHE A 164 14.14 -22.05 -9.98
N LEU A 165 13.44 -22.37 -8.90
CA LEU A 165 12.01 -22.71 -8.88
C LEU A 165 11.29 -21.58 -8.13
N PHE A 166 10.63 -20.68 -8.86
CA PHE A 166 9.88 -19.57 -8.24
C PHE A 166 8.51 -20.05 -7.76
N ASP A 167 8.09 -19.53 -6.61
CA ASP A 167 6.73 -19.70 -6.13
C ASP A 167 5.74 -18.97 -7.06
N PRO A 168 4.48 -19.45 -7.17
CA PRO A 168 3.46 -18.72 -7.89
C PRO A 168 3.25 -17.34 -7.24
N ILE A 169 2.95 -16.36 -8.07
CA ILE A 169 2.64 -15.01 -7.60
C ILE A 169 1.12 -14.91 -7.46
N SER A 170 0.64 -14.29 -6.39
CA SER A 170 -0.79 -13.98 -6.26
C SER A 170 -1.27 -13.12 -7.44
N ASP A 171 -2.47 -13.43 -7.92
CA ASP A 171 -3.19 -12.62 -8.91
C ASP A 171 -3.69 -11.30 -8.31
N PHE A 172 -3.80 -11.23 -6.99
CA PHE A 172 -4.20 -10.02 -6.25
C PHE A 172 -2.99 -9.27 -5.69
N VAL A 173 -3.04 -7.95 -5.81
CA VAL A 173 -2.09 -7.03 -5.18
C VAL A 173 -2.87 -6.04 -4.35
N GLU A 174 -2.54 -5.94 -3.08
CA GLU A 174 -3.24 -5.04 -2.16
C GLU A 174 -2.27 -4.09 -1.47
N THR A 175 -2.80 -2.93 -1.11
CA THR A 175 -2.16 -2.05 -0.12
C THR A 175 -2.66 -2.44 1.27
N PRO A 176 -1.81 -2.48 2.29
CA PRO A 176 -2.27 -2.75 3.64
C PRO A 176 -3.24 -1.64 4.09
N ASP A 177 -4.27 -2.01 4.85
CA ASP A 177 -5.08 -1.04 5.57
C ASP A 177 -4.19 -0.28 6.56
N LEU A 178 -4.02 1.02 6.30
CA LEU A 178 -3.21 1.87 7.17
C LEU A 178 -3.99 2.13 8.46
N GLN A 179 -3.56 1.50 9.55
CA GLN A 179 -4.00 1.88 10.89
C GLN A 179 -3.34 3.23 11.26
N LEU A 180 -4.06 4.31 10.95
CA LEU A 180 -3.57 5.69 11.12
C LEU A 180 -3.30 6.05 12.59
N ASP A 181 -3.98 5.42 13.54
CA ASP A 181 -3.69 5.61 14.97
C ASP A 181 -2.64 4.63 15.47
N SER A 182 -1.44 4.75 14.88
CA SER A 182 -0.29 3.94 15.26
C SER A 182 0.11 4.22 16.71
N VAL A 183 0.43 3.15 17.45
CA VAL A 183 0.99 3.28 18.80
C VAL A 183 2.47 3.64 18.68
N TYR A 184 2.84 4.79 19.20
CA TYR A 184 4.22 5.26 19.29
C TYR A 184 4.78 4.97 20.68
N LYS A 185 6.06 4.61 20.70
CA LYS A 185 6.84 4.58 21.94
C LYS A 185 7.51 5.93 22.16
N ARG A 186 7.28 6.53 23.32
CA ARG A 186 7.78 7.87 23.69
C ARG A 186 9.29 8.00 23.58
N ASN A 187 10.04 7.00 24.04
CA ASN A 187 11.51 7.04 23.96
C ASN A 187 12.03 7.09 22.51
N PRO A 188 11.71 6.13 21.61
CA PRO A 188 12.06 6.23 20.19
C PRO A 188 11.56 7.52 19.51
N PHE A 189 10.35 7.97 19.84
CA PHE A 189 9.79 9.19 19.27
C PHE A 189 10.62 10.42 19.64
N GLN A 190 11.00 10.55 20.92
CA GLN A 190 11.85 11.64 21.40
C GLN A 190 13.23 11.62 20.75
N LEU A 191 13.84 10.45 20.62
CA LEU A 191 15.13 10.30 19.92
C LEU A 191 15.03 10.78 18.48
N LYS A 192 13.92 10.45 17.78
CA LYS A 192 13.71 10.90 16.40
C LYS A 192 13.51 12.41 16.29
N LEU A 193 12.77 13.03 17.22
CA LEU A 193 12.65 14.50 17.27
C LEU A 193 14.00 15.18 17.46
N ASN A 194 14.85 14.64 18.34
CA ASN A 194 16.20 15.17 18.57
C ASN A 194 17.08 15.02 17.32
N GLU A 195 17.03 13.86 16.65
CA GLU A 195 17.73 13.62 15.39
C GLU A 195 17.31 14.62 14.30
N MET A 196 16.02 14.97 14.25
CA MET A 196 15.46 15.95 13.32
C MET A 196 15.73 17.41 13.71
N GLY A 197 16.39 17.68 14.84
CA GLY A 197 16.59 19.04 15.36
C GLY A 197 15.31 19.72 15.85
N ALA A 198 14.23 18.96 16.06
CA ALA A 198 12.94 19.44 16.54
C ALA A 198 12.81 19.38 18.08
N GLY A 199 13.81 18.86 18.78
CA GLY A 199 13.84 18.79 20.24
C GLY A 199 13.99 20.17 20.89
N ASN A 200 12.97 20.59 21.63
CA ASN A 200 12.94 21.84 22.40
C ASN A 200 12.01 21.73 23.62
N GLU A 201 11.92 22.80 24.41
CA GLU A 201 11.07 22.86 25.61
C GLU A 201 9.59 22.54 25.34
N VAL A 202 9.05 22.96 24.18
CA VAL A 202 7.66 22.70 23.77
C VAL A 202 7.45 21.20 23.54
N THR A 203 8.33 20.56 22.77
CA THR A 203 8.24 19.11 22.53
C THR A 203 8.43 18.32 23.82
N GLY A 204 9.36 18.72 24.70
CA GLY A 204 9.55 18.09 26.01
C GLY A 204 8.31 18.22 26.89
N TYR A 205 7.67 19.39 26.92
CA TYR A 205 6.45 19.62 27.68
C TYR A 205 5.29 18.72 27.22
N VAL A 206 5.10 18.57 25.90
CA VAL A 206 4.05 17.70 25.34
C VAL A 206 4.35 16.22 25.62
N LEU A 207 5.57 15.75 25.33
CA LEU A 207 5.94 14.33 25.52
C LEU A 207 5.87 13.89 26.99
N ASN A 208 6.24 14.75 27.95
CA ASN A 208 6.21 14.42 29.37
C ASN A 208 4.80 14.19 29.93
N GLN A 209 3.76 14.65 29.24
CA GLN A 209 2.36 14.46 29.62
C GLN A 209 1.73 13.21 29.00
N MET A 210 2.47 12.48 28.17
CA MET A 210 1.99 11.29 27.49
C MET A 210 2.51 10.02 28.15
N PRO A 211 1.73 8.92 28.10
CA PRO A 211 2.19 7.59 28.50
C PRO A 211 3.39 7.12 27.65
N GLU A 212 4.01 6.01 28.06
CA GLU A 212 5.15 5.44 27.31
C GLU A 212 4.73 4.96 25.92
N ASP A 213 3.54 4.38 25.82
CA ASP A 213 2.87 4.03 24.57
C ASP A 213 1.72 5.02 24.38
N PHE A 214 1.73 5.82 23.31
CA PHE A 214 0.70 6.81 23.01
C PHE A 214 0.32 6.80 21.53
N THR A 215 -0.86 7.28 21.18
CA THR A 215 -1.35 7.27 19.79
C THR A 215 -1.19 8.62 19.08
N TYR A 216 -1.37 8.64 17.76
CA TYR A 216 -1.31 9.90 16.99
C TYR A 216 -2.41 10.87 17.46
N ASN A 217 -3.61 10.36 17.72
CA ASN A 217 -4.73 11.16 18.18
C ASN A 217 -4.46 11.79 19.55
N GLU A 218 -3.90 11.03 20.50
CA GLU A 218 -3.50 11.56 21.81
C GLU A 218 -2.45 12.66 21.70
N LEU A 219 -1.47 12.50 20.79
CA LEU A 219 -0.48 13.54 20.52
C LEU A 219 -1.14 14.82 19.98
N ILE A 220 -2.01 14.71 18.97
CA ILE A 220 -2.72 15.85 18.40
C ILE A 220 -3.63 16.53 19.44
N GLU A 221 -4.28 15.75 20.31
CA GLU A 221 -5.08 16.28 21.42
C GLU A 221 -4.22 17.11 22.37
N LYS A 222 -3.06 16.60 22.80
CA LYS A 222 -2.14 17.33 23.68
C LYS A 222 -1.61 18.61 23.03
N ILE A 223 -1.29 18.57 21.74
CA ILE A 223 -0.92 19.78 20.97
C ILE A 223 -2.09 20.77 20.92
N GLY A 224 -3.32 20.29 20.72
CA GLY A 224 -4.54 21.11 20.73
C GLY A 224 -4.75 21.81 22.07
N ILE A 225 -4.59 21.09 23.18
CA ILE A 225 -4.68 21.63 24.54
C ILE A 225 -3.64 22.74 24.76
N LEU A 226 -2.38 22.51 24.37
CA LEU A 226 -1.33 23.52 24.51
C LEU A 226 -1.60 24.75 23.64
N ARG A 227 -2.12 24.58 22.43
CA ARG A 227 -2.52 25.71 21.57
C ARG A 227 -3.66 26.54 22.17
N ALA A 228 -4.62 25.88 22.83
CA ALA A 228 -5.74 26.55 23.48
C ALA A 228 -5.31 27.29 24.77
N LYS A 229 -4.26 26.80 25.45
CA LYS A 229 -3.71 27.40 26.67
C LYS A 229 -2.17 27.41 26.63
N PRO A 230 -1.57 28.40 25.94
CA PRO A 230 -0.12 28.49 25.82
C PRO A 230 0.56 28.57 27.19
N GLN A 231 1.65 27.82 27.35
CA GLN A 231 2.51 27.81 28.54
C GLN A 231 3.85 28.51 28.30
N PHE A 232 4.14 28.81 27.03
CA PHE A 232 5.33 29.45 26.51
C PHE A 232 4.89 30.40 25.40
#